data_AF-A0ABD3VAB3-F1
#
_entry.id   AF-A0ABD3VAB3-F1
#
_cell.length_a   1.000
_cell.length_b   1.000
_cell.length_c   1.000
_cell.angle_alpha   90.00
_cell.angle_beta   90.00
_cell.angle_gamma   90.00
#
_symmetry.space_group_name_H-M   'P 1'
#
loop_
_entity.id
_entity.type
_entity.pdbx_description
1 polymer ?
#
loop_
_entity_poly.entity_id
_entity_poly.type
_entity_poly.pdbx_seq_one_letter_code
_entity_poly.pdbx_strand_id
1 'polypeptide(L)'
;MMLFLVLLGILYTVPCHGDSTGECSEANRTSNLSACLRTMMTKAQSINEFWFGTEYSQRCPAGPPANMSPECFNSNARVNDSLASRMFLSTFNPALVDRYLDVVFQVQGGQYSACGNTYVMNGINNVAVDPLTTQPLTPWDVKMMPSIKWNSTPGEYYMLFVYDVGYYITHGIYINIQNNDIKNAEAIKSYRGALITTNIKNPYAFLLFKQNGTLNLTEEWRNKFNSSVPENFTISQMVLALSLTGPVALNWFVATGDPYAIQQMLTMRIMNLCPRLVTTAARNRNESFIPITTNLVVSVDVTFHPQPLTFQSCCTDYTYPHREVKLNPIGNGLIKAGEVRTGLTPYVTLVKEGVWGNVDLENVSDKLYTLLCIDPDVPISSVGTKDNPLIHMMTININGSVANGNTLVPYRGPMPPNDVPHAYYFLLYEQRMEMNTTTPSRYSPSTCSPPGRCLFNIRGFAADNNLTLVGASWMLSEKDEYVRYLLIQSGRNETEMCGGVKGYAYPCPVAKAHLFGPCGYYVYISCIIIYLLLSL
;
A
#
# COMPACT_ATOMS: atom_id res chain seq x y z
N MET A 1 35.74 -38.67 1.28
CA MET A 1 35.35 -38.04 2.55
C MET A 1 34.04 -37.32 2.31
N MET A 2 32.92 -37.98 2.66
CA MET A 2 31.56 -37.44 2.57
C MET A 2 31.45 -36.25 3.53
N LEU A 3 30.98 -35.09 3.05
CA LEU A 3 30.47 -34.05 3.93
C LEU A 3 28.97 -33.85 3.61
N PHE A 4 28.16 -34.34 4.55
CA PHE A 4 26.73 -34.04 4.66
C PHE A 4 26.58 -32.54 4.92
N LEU A 5 25.85 -31.84 4.05
CA LEU A 5 25.28 -30.53 4.37
C LEU A 5 23.84 -30.74 4.83
N VAL A 6 23.67 -30.59 6.15
CA VAL A 6 22.40 -30.61 6.86
C VAL A 6 21.58 -29.40 6.41
N LEU A 7 20.56 -29.61 5.59
CA LEU A 7 19.50 -28.63 5.40
C LEU A 7 18.68 -28.58 6.70
N LEU A 8 18.85 -27.52 7.48
CA LEU A 8 17.85 -27.09 8.46
C LEU A 8 16.61 -26.62 7.69
N GLY A 9 15.73 -27.56 7.36
CA GLY A 9 14.37 -27.25 6.97
C GLY A 9 13.66 -26.64 8.18
N ILE A 10 13.40 -25.34 8.13
CA ILE A 10 12.40 -24.72 8.99
C ILE A 10 11.06 -25.30 8.52
N LEU A 11 10.59 -26.33 9.25
CA LEU A 11 9.21 -26.77 9.23
C LEU A 11 8.36 -25.58 9.68
N TYR A 12 7.94 -24.74 8.73
CA TYR A 12 6.76 -23.94 8.93
C TYR A 12 5.61 -24.92 9.05
N THR A 13 5.18 -25.18 10.29
CA THR A 13 3.87 -25.75 10.54
C THR A 13 2.88 -24.79 9.91
N VAL A 14 2.36 -25.17 8.74
CA VAL A 14 1.12 -24.62 8.23
C VAL A 14 0.11 -24.82 9.36
N PRO A 15 -0.46 -23.76 9.96
CA PRO A 15 -1.59 -23.95 10.83
C PRO A 15 -2.72 -24.42 9.93
N CYS A 16 -2.90 -25.74 9.82
CA CYS A 16 -4.23 -26.27 9.60
C CYS A 16 -5.07 -25.61 10.69
N HIS A 17 -5.91 -24.64 10.30
CA HIS A 17 -6.91 -24.10 11.21
C HIS A 17 -7.70 -25.31 11.69
N GLY A 18 -7.43 -25.73 12.93
CA GLY A 18 -8.20 -26.77 13.57
C GLY A 18 -9.66 -26.34 13.54
N ASP A 19 -10.55 -27.29 13.28
CA ASP A 19 -11.99 -27.13 13.42
C ASP A 19 -12.27 -26.22 14.61
N SER A 20 -12.84 -25.04 14.34
CA SER A 20 -13.16 -24.10 15.39
C SER A 20 -14.04 -24.84 16.39
N THR A 21 -13.67 -24.87 17.66
CA THR A 21 -14.51 -25.45 18.72
C THR A 21 -15.63 -24.49 19.14
N GLY A 22 -15.92 -23.47 18.33
CA GLY A 22 -16.90 -22.42 18.60
C GLY A 22 -18.34 -22.90 18.44
N GLU A 23 -19.29 -22.22 19.08
CA GLU A 23 -20.72 -22.57 19.06
C GLU A 23 -21.32 -22.62 17.64
N CYS A 24 -20.70 -21.95 16.65
CA CYS A 24 -21.10 -21.96 15.24
C CYS A 24 -20.17 -22.77 14.32
N SER A 25 -19.35 -23.67 14.87
CA SER A 25 -18.55 -24.61 14.08
C SER A 25 -19.41 -25.51 13.20
N GLU A 26 -18.85 -26.09 12.13
CA GLU A 26 -19.59 -26.99 11.25
C GLU A 26 -20.25 -28.17 12.00
N ALA A 27 -19.52 -28.78 12.95
CA ALA A 27 -20.05 -29.84 13.80
C ALA A 27 -21.21 -29.35 14.70
N ASN A 28 -21.09 -28.15 15.27
CA ASN A 28 -22.12 -27.57 16.15
C ASN A 28 -23.34 -27.08 15.37
N ARG A 29 -23.16 -26.59 14.14
CA ARG A 29 -24.26 -26.25 13.23
C ARG A 29 -25.10 -27.46 12.86
N THR A 30 -24.48 -28.64 12.78
CA THR A 30 -25.17 -29.89 12.47
C THR A 30 -25.90 -30.47 13.69
N SER A 31 -25.28 -30.40 14.87
CA SER A 31 -25.80 -31.03 16.10
C SER A 31 -26.71 -30.12 16.94
N ASN A 32 -26.49 -28.80 16.91
CA ASN A 32 -27.22 -27.82 17.73
C ASN A 32 -27.29 -26.43 17.06
N LEU A 33 -27.95 -26.37 15.91
CA LEU A 33 -28.12 -25.13 15.14
C LEU A 33 -28.74 -23.99 15.96
N SER A 34 -29.73 -24.29 16.82
CA SER A 34 -30.44 -23.28 17.61
C SER A 34 -29.52 -22.55 18.58
N ALA A 35 -28.52 -23.23 19.17
CA ALA A 35 -27.51 -22.60 20.00
C ALA A 35 -26.65 -21.62 19.19
N CYS A 36 -26.16 -22.02 18.02
CA CYS A 36 -25.40 -21.15 17.12
C CYS A 36 -26.19 -19.89 16.75
N LEU A 37 -27.43 -20.05 16.25
CA LEU A 37 -28.27 -18.94 15.82
C LEU A 37 -28.57 -17.97 16.97
N ARG A 38 -28.85 -18.48 18.18
CA ARG A 38 -29.07 -17.64 19.36
C ARG A 38 -27.85 -16.80 19.73
N THR A 39 -26.64 -17.38 19.66
CA THR A 39 -25.41 -16.64 19.96
C THR A 39 -25.11 -15.59 18.89
N MET A 40 -25.33 -15.92 17.62
CA MET A 40 -25.25 -14.94 16.54
C MET A 40 -26.22 -13.77 16.79
N MET A 41 -27.48 -14.04 17.12
CA MET A 41 -28.45 -12.98 17.36
C MET A 41 -28.10 -12.12 18.58
N THR A 42 -27.59 -12.74 19.65
CA THR A 42 -27.07 -12.00 20.82
C THR A 42 -25.97 -11.03 20.41
N LYS A 43 -25.00 -11.50 19.61
CA LYS A 43 -23.90 -10.67 19.10
C LYS A 43 -24.39 -9.56 18.17
N ALA A 44 -25.35 -9.85 17.29
CA ALA A 44 -25.94 -8.86 16.39
C ALA A 44 -26.72 -7.76 17.12
N GLN A 45 -27.28 -8.04 18.30
CA GLN A 45 -28.01 -7.09 19.13
C GLN A 45 -27.12 -6.27 20.07
N SER A 46 -25.89 -6.71 20.31
CA SER A 46 -24.97 -6.01 21.20
C SER A 46 -24.55 -4.64 20.66
N ILE A 47 -24.46 -3.68 21.57
CA ILE A 47 -24.02 -2.30 21.29
C ILE A 47 -22.51 -2.08 21.50
N ASN A 48 -21.80 -3.14 21.89
CA ASN A 48 -20.36 -3.11 22.23
C ASN A 48 -19.48 -3.89 21.24
N GLU A 49 -20.08 -4.56 20.24
CA GLU A 49 -19.35 -5.51 19.37
C GLU A 49 -18.70 -4.87 18.16
N PHE A 50 -19.23 -3.74 17.71
CA PHE A 50 -18.85 -3.12 16.44
C PHE A 50 -18.44 -1.67 16.67
N TRP A 51 -17.88 -1.04 15.63
CA TRP A 51 -17.34 0.31 15.74
C TRP A 51 -18.38 1.41 15.98
N PHE A 52 -19.67 1.10 15.83
CA PHE A 52 -20.81 1.96 16.20
C PHE A 52 -21.26 1.68 17.65
N GLY A 53 -22.30 2.36 18.13
CA GLY A 53 -22.74 2.22 19.53
C GLY A 53 -21.71 2.75 20.53
N THR A 54 -21.34 1.92 21.51
CA THR A 54 -20.45 2.33 22.61
C THR A 54 -19.05 2.70 22.10
N GLU A 55 -18.47 1.90 21.20
CA GLU A 55 -17.14 2.12 20.62
C GLU A 55 -17.08 3.48 19.89
N TYR A 56 -18.11 3.81 19.10
CA TYR A 56 -18.19 5.11 18.44
C TYR A 56 -18.30 6.25 19.45
N SER A 57 -19.15 6.10 20.47
CA SER A 57 -19.39 7.15 21.46
C SER A 57 -18.13 7.47 22.27
N GLN A 58 -17.28 6.47 22.54
CA GLN A 58 -16.00 6.64 23.22
C GLN A 58 -14.93 7.24 22.30
N ARG A 59 -14.85 6.78 21.05
CA ARG A 59 -13.83 7.24 20.08
C ARG A 59 -14.13 8.64 19.53
N CYS A 60 -15.40 8.93 19.26
CA CYS A 60 -15.88 10.14 18.60
C CYS A 60 -16.93 10.86 19.47
N PRO A 61 -16.57 11.31 20.69
CA PRO A 61 -17.52 11.86 21.66
C PRO A 61 -18.17 13.18 21.19
N ALA A 62 -17.49 13.93 20.33
CA ALA A 62 -18.00 15.16 19.71
C ALA A 62 -18.71 14.93 18.35
N GLY A 63 -18.86 13.68 17.91
CA GLY A 63 -19.34 13.36 16.55
C GLY A 63 -18.24 13.50 15.48
N PRO A 64 -18.59 13.45 14.18
CA PRO A 64 -17.62 13.66 13.12
C PRO A 64 -17.06 15.09 13.22
N PRO A 65 -15.74 15.27 13.29
CA PRO A 65 -15.13 16.61 13.30
C PRO A 65 -15.44 17.38 12.02
N ALA A 66 -15.33 18.71 12.05
CA ALA A 66 -15.60 19.59 10.90
C ALA A 66 -14.77 19.24 9.64
N ASN A 67 -13.65 18.52 9.79
CA ASN A 67 -12.80 18.03 8.70
C ASN A 67 -13.21 16.64 8.17
N MET A 68 -14.36 16.09 8.58
CA MET A 68 -14.88 14.80 8.12
C MET A 68 -13.87 13.64 8.21
N SER A 69 -13.19 13.51 9.35
CA SER A 69 -12.26 12.40 9.61
C SER A 69 -12.88 11.05 9.20
N PRO A 70 -12.23 10.27 8.32
CA PRO A 70 -12.75 8.98 7.87
C PRO A 70 -13.07 8.01 9.01
N GLU A 71 -12.37 8.16 10.14
CA GLU A 71 -12.51 7.31 11.32
C GLU A 71 -13.73 7.65 12.19
N CYS A 72 -14.27 8.85 12.07
CA CYS A 72 -15.47 9.27 12.81
C CYS A 72 -16.68 9.50 11.91
N PHE A 73 -16.60 9.18 10.62
CA PHE A 73 -17.75 9.29 9.73
C PHE A 73 -18.79 8.22 10.05
N ASN A 74 -19.97 8.62 10.51
CA ASN A 74 -21.11 7.74 10.81
C ASN A 74 -22.44 8.47 10.58
N SER A 75 -23.18 8.10 9.54
CA SER A 75 -24.40 8.78 9.11
C SER A 75 -25.61 8.63 10.04
N ASN A 76 -25.60 7.65 10.95
CA ASN A 76 -26.69 7.37 11.90
C ASN A 76 -26.12 7.11 13.31
N ALA A 77 -25.19 7.97 13.73
CA ALA A 77 -24.59 7.88 15.05
C ALA A 77 -25.65 8.02 16.16
N ARG A 78 -25.55 7.17 17.21
CA ARG A 78 -26.35 7.25 18.45
C ARG A 78 -27.85 6.98 18.29
N VAL A 79 -28.24 6.36 17.17
CA VAL A 79 -29.63 5.93 16.91
C VAL A 79 -29.64 4.43 16.63
N ASN A 80 -28.77 3.99 15.71
CA ASN A 80 -28.63 2.59 15.34
C ASN A 80 -27.26 2.09 15.82
N ASP A 81 -27.25 1.50 17.00
CA ASP A 81 -26.05 1.22 17.78
C ASP A 81 -25.66 -0.27 17.83
N SER A 82 -26.38 -1.13 17.10
CA SER A 82 -26.11 -2.56 16.95
C SER A 82 -26.26 -3.01 15.49
N LEU A 83 -25.73 -4.18 15.14
CA LEU A 83 -25.88 -4.72 13.78
C LEU A 83 -27.37 -4.88 13.41
N ALA A 84 -28.16 -5.42 14.34
CA ALA A 84 -29.60 -5.64 14.17
C ALA A 84 -30.37 -4.32 13.97
N SER A 85 -30.12 -3.30 14.81
CA SER A 85 -30.80 -2.01 14.67
C SER A 85 -30.40 -1.27 13.39
N ARG A 86 -29.15 -1.42 12.92
CA ARG A 86 -28.70 -0.83 11.65
C ARG A 86 -29.32 -1.49 10.42
N MET A 87 -29.53 -2.80 10.46
CA MET A 87 -30.17 -3.52 9.35
C MET A 87 -31.69 -3.35 9.36
N PHE A 88 -32.33 -3.40 10.52
CA PHE A 88 -33.78 -3.60 10.62
C PHE A 88 -34.52 -2.59 11.52
N LEU A 89 -33.81 -1.60 12.08
CA LEU A 89 -34.37 -0.66 13.04
C LEU A 89 -35.05 -1.42 14.21
N SER A 90 -36.35 -1.19 14.43
CA SER A 90 -37.15 -1.84 15.48
C SER A 90 -37.93 -3.08 15.02
N THR A 91 -37.85 -3.47 13.73
CA THR A 91 -38.74 -4.50 13.16
C THR A 91 -38.09 -5.88 13.02
N PHE A 92 -36.91 -6.09 13.60
CA PHE A 92 -36.23 -7.38 13.49
C PHE A 92 -36.91 -8.46 14.34
N ASN A 93 -37.39 -9.52 13.70
CA ASN A 93 -37.82 -10.74 14.41
C ASN A 93 -36.74 -11.83 14.31
N PRO A 94 -35.91 -12.03 15.34
CA PRO A 94 -34.84 -13.04 15.30
C PRO A 94 -35.37 -14.48 15.16
N ALA A 95 -36.64 -14.73 15.50
CA ALA A 95 -37.25 -16.05 15.35
C ALA A 95 -37.46 -16.48 13.89
N LEU A 96 -37.35 -15.55 12.93
CA LEU A 96 -37.41 -15.88 11.50
C LEU A 96 -36.09 -16.48 10.99
N VAL A 97 -34.97 -16.24 11.67
CA VAL A 97 -33.68 -16.83 11.31
C VAL A 97 -33.67 -18.28 11.78
N ASP A 98 -33.97 -19.20 10.86
CA ASP A 98 -34.17 -20.62 11.15
C ASP A 98 -33.05 -21.51 10.59
N ARG A 99 -32.17 -20.96 9.75
CA ARG A 99 -31.06 -21.67 9.13
C ARG A 99 -29.79 -20.85 9.07
N TYR A 100 -28.66 -21.56 9.03
CA TYR A 100 -27.35 -20.95 8.85
C TYR A 100 -27.10 -20.64 7.37
N LEU A 101 -26.40 -19.54 7.10
CA LEU A 101 -25.96 -19.15 5.76
C LEU A 101 -24.44 -19.38 5.66
N ASP A 102 -24.04 -20.45 4.97
CA ASP A 102 -22.64 -20.75 4.70
C ASP A 102 -22.10 -19.75 3.68
N VAL A 103 -21.09 -18.98 4.07
CA VAL A 103 -20.41 -18.03 3.20
C VAL A 103 -18.92 -18.35 3.22
N VAL A 104 -18.35 -18.65 2.05
CA VAL A 104 -16.94 -19.03 1.91
C VAL A 104 -16.28 -18.20 0.83
N PHE A 105 -15.31 -17.37 1.21
CA PHE A 105 -14.47 -16.63 0.28
C PHE A 105 -13.33 -17.49 -0.21
N GLN A 106 -13.05 -17.42 -1.51
CA GLN A 106 -11.82 -17.94 -2.09
C GLN A 106 -10.80 -16.79 -2.17
N VAL A 107 -9.92 -16.70 -1.18
CA VAL A 107 -8.84 -15.72 -1.15
C VAL A 107 -7.85 -16.06 -2.24
N GLN A 108 -7.67 -15.14 -3.17
CA GLN A 108 -6.75 -15.31 -4.29
C GLN A 108 -5.36 -14.79 -3.92
N GLY A 109 -4.36 -15.65 -4.14
CA GLY A 109 -2.98 -15.21 -4.22
C GLY A 109 -2.74 -14.34 -5.46
N GLY A 110 -1.63 -13.62 -5.48
CA GLY A 110 -1.25 -12.75 -6.59
C GLY A 110 -0.50 -11.53 -6.13
N GLN A 111 -0.45 -10.51 -6.99
CA GLN A 111 0.19 -9.24 -6.67
C GLN A 111 -0.67 -8.08 -7.14
N TYR A 112 -0.58 -6.95 -6.44
CA TYR A 112 -1.23 -5.70 -6.82
C TYR A 112 -0.37 -4.50 -6.44
N SER A 113 -0.53 -3.41 -7.18
CA SER A 113 0.15 -2.14 -6.87
C SER A 113 -0.81 -1.21 -6.15
N ALA A 114 -0.34 -0.59 -5.07
CA ALA A 114 -1.08 0.38 -4.28
C ALA A 114 -0.12 1.42 -3.69
N CYS A 115 -0.45 2.70 -3.81
CA CYS A 115 0.31 3.81 -3.21
C CYS A 115 1.82 3.77 -3.52
N GLY A 116 2.19 3.40 -4.76
CA GLY A 116 3.58 3.32 -5.19
C GLY A 116 4.35 2.07 -4.74
N ASN A 117 3.72 1.16 -4.01
CA ASN A 117 4.28 -0.13 -3.61
C ASN A 117 3.62 -1.30 -4.35
N THR A 118 4.34 -2.42 -4.47
CA THR A 118 3.77 -3.69 -4.93
C THR A 118 3.61 -4.63 -3.74
N TYR A 119 2.40 -5.14 -3.56
CA TYR A 119 2.03 -6.08 -2.51
C TYR A 119 1.87 -7.47 -3.13
N VAL A 120 2.46 -8.47 -2.49
CA VAL A 120 2.40 -9.88 -2.91
C VAL A 120 1.61 -10.66 -1.86
N MET A 121 0.53 -11.29 -2.28
CA MET A 121 -0.35 -12.11 -1.46
C MET A 121 -0.11 -13.58 -1.79
N ASN A 122 0.34 -14.34 -0.80
CA ASN A 122 0.74 -15.74 -0.98
C ASN A 122 -0.43 -16.70 -0.73
N GLY A 123 -0.53 -17.71 -1.58
CA GLY A 123 -1.45 -18.84 -1.42
C GLY A 123 -2.88 -18.56 -1.91
N ILE A 124 -3.62 -19.64 -2.14
CA ILE A 124 -5.07 -19.61 -2.33
C ILE A 124 -5.66 -20.31 -1.12
N ASN A 125 -6.48 -19.59 -0.35
CA ASN A 125 -7.10 -20.13 0.85
C ASN A 125 -8.61 -19.94 0.77
N ASN A 126 -9.37 -20.94 1.21
CA ASN A 126 -10.79 -20.77 1.44
C ASN A 126 -11.00 -20.28 2.88
N VAL A 127 -11.74 -19.19 3.03
CA VAL A 127 -12.07 -18.62 4.33
C VAL A 127 -13.57 -18.70 4.52
N ALA A 128 -13.99 -19.62 5.39
CA ALA A 128 -15.37 -19.69 5.85
C ALA A 128 -15.63 -18.52 6.80
N VAL A 129 -16.71 -17.79 6.55
CA VAL A 129 -17.13 -16.66 7.39
C VAL A 129 -17.74 -17.20 8.68
N ASP A 130 -17.08 -16.90 9.79
CA ASP A 130 -17.59 -17.14 11.13
C ASP A 130 -17.97 -15.79 11.79
N PRO A 131 -19.26 -15.51 12.03
CA PRO A 131 -19.70 -14.25 12.64
C PRO A 131 -19.24 -14.10 14.10
N LEU A 132 -18.81 -15.19 14.74
CA LEU A 132 -18.31 -15.18 16.12
C LEU A 132 -16.81 -14.88 16.21
N THR A 133 -16.06 -14.96 15.10
CA THR A 133 -14.65 -14.59 15.09
C THR A 133 -14.42 -13.10 15.37
N THR A 134 -13.24 -12.78 15.91
CA THR A 134 -12.79 -11.41 16.15
C THR A 134 -11.77 -10.94 15.11
N GLN A 135 -11.26 -11.85 14.28
CA GLN A 135 -10.25 -11.56 13.26
C GLN A 135 -10.92 -10.94 12.03
N PRO A 136 -10.56 -9.69 11.68
CA PRO A 136 -11.10 -9.05 10.48
C PRO A 136 -10.46 -9.63 9.21
N LEU A 137 -11.24 -9.66 8.14
CA LEU A 137 -10.75 -9.91 6.78
C LEU A 137 -10.26 -8.59 6.15
N THR A 138 -9.50 -8.68 5.07
CA THR A 138 -9.11 -7.50 4.29
C THR A 138 -9.99 -7.33 3.05
N PRO A 139 -10.18 -6.09 2.54
CA PRO A 139 -10.78 -5.83 1.25
C PRO A 139 -10.24 -6.70 0.10
N TRP A 140 -8.94 -6.98 0.06
CA TRP A 140 -8.37 -7.91 -0.92
C TRP A 140 -8.92 -9.33 -0.80
N ASP A 141 -9.06 -9.85 0.41
CA ASP A 141 -9.53 -11.22 0.68
C ASP A 141 -10.98 -11.42 0.23
N VAL A 142 -11.79 -10.37 0.37
CA VAL A 142 -13.24 -10.40 0.09
C VAL A 142 -13.62 -9.67 -1.20
N LYS A 143 -12.67 -9.38 -2.08
CA LYS A 143 -12.95 -8.61 -3.31
C LYS A 143 -13.86 -9.35 -4.30
N MET A 144 -13.88 -10.69 -4.24
CA MET A 144 -14.65 -11.56 -5.13
C MET A 144 -15.89 -12.11 -4.42
N MET A 145 -16.96 -12.34 -5.18
CA MET A 145 -18.19 -12.96 -4.66
C MET A 145 -17.87 -14.32 -4.01
N PRO A 146 -18.28 -14.56 -2.75
CA PRO A 146 -18.08 -15.84 -2.09
C PRO A 146 -19.02 -16.91 -2.62
N SER A 147 -18.70 -18.18 -2.35
CA SER A 147 -19.67 -19.27 -2.42
C SER A 147 -20.65 -19.12 -1.25
N ILE A 148 -21.95 -19.09 -1.55
CA ILE A 148 -22.99 -18.95 -0.53
C ILE A 148 -23.97 -20.11 -0.64
N LYS A 149 -24.23 -20.79 0.47
CA LYS A 149 -25.13 -21.96 0.53
C LYS A 149 -25.98 -21.92 1.79
N TRP A 150 -27.16 -22.52 1.73
CA TRP A 150 -28.02 -22.77 2.87
C TRP A 150 -28.79 -24.07 2.66
N ASN A 151 -29.52 -24.49 3.70
CA ASN A 151 -30.50 -25.57 3.56
C ASN A 151 -31.71 -25.05 2.74
N SER A 152 -31.62 -25.17 1.41
CA SER A 152 -32.64 -24.71 0.46
C SER A 152 -33.72 -25.77 0.24
N THR A 153 -34.98 -25.36 0.25
CA THR A 153 -36.10 -26.23 -0.13
C THR A 153 -36.32 -26.18 -1.64
N PRO A 154 -36.45 -27.31 -2.34
CA PRO A 154 -36.80 -27.32 -3.77
C PRO A 154 -38.11 -26.58 -4.04
N GLY A 155 -38.14 -25.77 -5.09
CA GLY A 155 -39.32 -24.99 -5.50
C GLY A 155 -39.51 -23.66 -4.76
N GLU A 156 -38.75 -23.39 -3.70
CA GLU A 156 -38.73 -22.07 -3.07
C GLU A 156 -37.80 -21.11 -3.80
N TYR A 157 -38.13 -19.82 -3.74
CA TYR A 157 -37.35 -18.74 -4.33
C TYR A 157 -36.81 -17.84 -3.22
N TYR A 158 -35.58 -17.37 -3.40
CA TYR A 158 -34.90 -16.54 -2.41
C TYR A 158 -34.31 -15.28 -3.04
N MET A 159 -34.21 -14.25 -2.20
CA MET A 159 -33.47 -13.03 -2.46
C MET A 159 -32.26 -12.98 -1.53
N LEU A 160 -31.07 -12.76 -2.10
CA LEU A 160 -29.84 -12.49 -1.36
C LEU A 160 -29.54 -10.98 -1.43
N PHE A 161 -29.34 -10.39 -0.26
CA PHE A 161 -28.99 -8.98 -0.09
C PHE A 161 -27.68 -8.86 0.68
N VAL A 162 -26.66 -8.27 0.05
CA VAL A 162 -25.32 -8.07 0.61
C VAL A 162 -25.13 -6.60 0.96
N TYR A 163 -24.79 -6.32 2.21
CA TYR A 163 -24.94 -4.99 2.78
C TYR A 163 -23.77 -4.59 3.68
N ASP A 164 -23.21 -3.41 3.45
CA ASP A 164 -22.30 -2.73 4.37
C ASP A 164 -23.14 -2.08 5.47
N VAL A 165 -23.18 -2.73 6.63
CA VAL A 165 -24.02 -2.31 7.75
C VAL A 165 -23.45 -1.06 8.45
N GLY A 166 -22.14 -0.81 8.32
CA GLY A 166 -21.52 0.36 8.93
C GLY A 166 -21.83 1.65 8.17
N TYR A 167 -21.82 1.60 6.84
CA TYR A 167 -21.98 2.79 5.99
C TYR A 167 -23.31 2.82 5.22
N TYR A 168 -24.18 1.83 5.39
CA TYR A 168 -25.48 1.73 4.71
C TYR A 168 -25.35 1.66 3.18
N ILE A 169 -24.40 0.85 2.71
CA ILE A 169 -24.10 0.69 1.28
C ILE A 169 -24.47 -0.71 0.82
N THR A 170 -25.19 -0.80 -0.28
CA THR A 170 -25.56 -2.09 -0.86
C THR A 170 -24.47 -2.61 -1.79
N HIS A 171 -24.00 -3.80 -1.48
CA HIS A 171 -22.87 -4.47 -2.14
C HIS A 171 -23.32 -5.54 -3.13
N GLY A 172 -24.56 -6.05 -3.06
CA GLY A 172 -25.07 -7.00 -4.03
C GLY A 172 -26.53 -7.36 -3.77
N ILE A 173 -27.27 -7.61 -4.85
CA ILE A 173 -28.69 -7.98 -4.81
C ILE A 173 -28.94 -9.03 -5.89
N TYR A 174 -29.42 -10.19 -5.47
CA TYR A 174 -29.78 -11.30 -6.34
C TYR A 174 -31.18 -11.77 -5.98
N ILE A 175 -32.04 -11.95 -6.97
CA ILE A 175 -33.43 -12.40 -6.78
C ILE A 175 -33.69 -13.69 -7.53
N ASN A 176 -34.80 -14.34 -7.22
CA ASN A 176 -35.24 -15.57 -7.89
C ASN A 176 -34.24 -16.72 -7.78
N ILE A 177 -33.45 -16.75 -6.70
CA ILE A 177 -32.48 -17.82 -6.47
C ILE A 177 -33.22 -19.10 -6.09
N GLN A 178 -32.87 -20.21 -6.73
CA GLN A 178 -33.37 -21.55 -6.40
C GLN A 178 -32.21 -22.51 -6.20
N ASN A 179 -32.37 -23.51 -5.33
CA ASN A 179 -31.43 -24.63 -5.17
C ASN A 179 -29.96 -24.19 -4.94
N ASN A 180 -29.74 -23.10 -4.18
CA ASN A 180 -28.42 -22.48 -3.95
C ASN A 180 -27.70 -21.98 -5.23
N ASP A 181 -28.37 -21.88 -6.37
CA ASP A 181 -27.77 -21.47 -7.64
C ASP A 181 -27.78 -19.95 -7.81
N ILE A 182 -26.91 -19.27 -7.06
CA ILE A 182 -26.75 -17.81 -7.16
C ILE A 182 -26.11 -17.42 -8.50
N LYS A 183 -25.29 -18.30 -9.08
CA LYS A 183 -24.56 -18.01 -10.32
C LYS A 183 -25.51 -17.75 -11.50
N ASN A 184 -26.62 -18.48 -11.56
CA ASN A 184 -27.63 -18.32 -12.59
C ASN A 184 -28.86 -17.49 -12.14
N ALA A 185 -28.82 -16.91 -10.94
CA ALA A 185 -29.88 -16.04 -10.44
C ALA A 185 -29.88 -14.68 -11.15
N GLU A 186 -31.01 -13.97 -11.09
CA GLU A 186 -31.10 -12.61 -11.62
C GLU A 186 -30.35 -11.64 -10.70
N ALA A 187 -29.18 -11.17 -11.14
CA ALA A 187 -28.39 -10.16 -10.45
C ALA A 187 -28.94 -8.76 -10.76
N ILE A 188 -29.58 -8.13 -9.79
CA ILE A 188 -29.99 -6.72 -9.91
C ILE A 188 -28.80 -5.81 -9.66
N LYS A 189 -27.99 -6.15 -8.66
CA LYS A 189 -26.72 -5.50 -8.36
C LYS A 189 -25.67 -6.57 -8.15
N SER A 190 -24.65 -6.59 -9.00
CA SER A 190 -23.54 -7.53 -8.86
C SER A 190 -22.74 -7.26 -7.60
N TYR A 191 -22.16 -8.32 -7.04
CA TYR A 191 -21.34 -8.22 -5.83
C TYR A 191 -20.15 -7.28 -6.02
N ARG A 192 -19.98 -6.38 -5.06
CA ARG A 192 -18.81 -5.55 -4.89
C ARG A 192 -18.15 -5.93 -3.56
N GLY A 193 -16.84 -6.15 -3.56
CA GLY A 193 -16.09 -6.37 -2.33
C GLY A 193 -16.10 -5.18 -1.37
N ALA A 194 -15.67 -5.41 -0.14
CA ALA A 194 -15.46 -4.35 0.84
C ALA A 194 -14.44 -3.32 0.32
N LEU A 195 -14.63 -2.04 0.65
CA LEU A 195 -13.69 -0.94 0.32
C LEU A 195 -13.47 -0.01 1.51
N ILE A 196 -13.59 -0.54 2.72
CA ILE A 196 -13.20 0.18 3.93
C ILE A 196 -11.70 0.50 3.86
N THR A 197 -11.32 1.73 4.20
CA THR A 197 -9.92 2.20 4.14
C THR A 197 -9.32 2.46 5.51
N THR A 198 -10.13 2.46 6.56
CA THR A 198 -9.69 2.71 7.94
C THR A 198 -9.37 1.40 8.64
N ASN A 199 -8.57 1.47 9.71
CA ASN A 199 -8.30 0.32 10.58
C ASN A 199 -9.48 0.00 11.52
N ILE A 200 -10.65 0.62 11.30
CA ILE A 200 -11.85 0.39 12.07
C ILE A 200 -12.57 -0.82 11.50
N LYS A 201 -12.89 -1.76 12.39
CA LYS A 201 -13.61 -3.00 12.09
C LYS A 201 -15.02 -2.70 11.57
N ASN A 202 -15.26 -2.85 10.27
CA ASN A 202 -16.54 -2.60 9.63
C ASN A 202 -17.28 -3.91 9.27
N PRO A 203 -18.55 -4.10 9.69
CA PRO A 203 -19.30 -5.31 9.37
C PRO A 203 -20.02 -5.27 8.01
N TYR A 204 -19.97 -6.40 7.30
CA TYR A 204 -20.64 -6.66 6.03
C TYR A 204 -21.54 -7.88 6.17
N ALA A 205 -22.85 -7.71 5.98
CA ALA A 205 -23.86 -8.74 6.18
C ALA A 205 -24.35 -9.34 4.86
N PHE A 206 -24.63 -10.64 4.90
CA PHE A 206 -25.37 -11.40 3.90
C PHE A 206 -26.72 -11.75 4.50
N LEU A 207 -27.80 -11.30 3.87
CA LEU A 207 -29.17 -11.49 4.32
C LEU A 207 -29.94 -12.28 3.27
N LEU A 208 -30.55 -13.40 3.69
CA LEU A 208 -31.36 -14.23 2.82
C LEU A 208 -32.83 -14.08 3.17
N PHE A 209 -33.66 -13.70 2.20
CA PHE A 209 -35.10 -13.56 2.34
C PHE A 209 -35.82 -14.58 1.45
N LYS A 210 -36.89 -15.18 1.96
CA LYS A 210 -37.78 -16.05 1.19
C LYS A 210 -38.77 -15.20 0.41
N GLN A 211 -38.93 -15.50 -0.88
CA GLN A 211 -39.90 -14.85 -1.77
C GLN A 211 -41.20 -15.65 -1.82
N ASN A 212 -42.31 -14.96 -2.05
CA ASN A 212 -43.60 -15.58 -2.37
C ASN A 212 -43.70 -15.88 -3.87
N GLY A 213 -42.86 -16.81 -4.36
CA GLY A 213 -42.72 -17.13 -5.78
C GLY A 213 -41.67 -16.29 -6.50
N THR A 214 -41.74 -16.24 -7.83
CA THR A 214 -40.85 -15.41 -8.65
C THR A 214 -41.15 -13.94 -8.45
N LEU A 215 -40.13 -13.16 -8.14
CA LEU A 215 -40.18 -11.72 -8.01
C LEU A 215 -39.90 -11.07 -9.36
N ASN A 216 -40.81 -10.21 -9.81
CA ASN A 216 -40.57 -9.33 -10.95
C ASN A 216 -40.57 -7.89 -10.46
N LEU A 217 -39.39 -7.27 -10.44
CA LEU A 217 -39.23 -5.92 -9.89
C LEU A 217 -39.84 -4.87 -10.81
N THR A 218 -40.56 -3.94 -10.21
CA THR A 218 -40.98 -2.70 -10.89
C THR A 218 -39.77 -1.85 -11.24
N GLU A 219 -39.94 -0.97 -12.22
CA GLU A 219 -38.90 -0.01 -12.62
C GLU A 219 -38.45 0.87 -11.44
N GLU A 220 -39.37 1.22 -10.54
CA GLU A 220 -39.06 1.96 -9.32
C GLU A 220 -38.06 1.20 -8.43
N TRP A 221 -38.29 -0.10 -8.17
CA TRP A 221 -37.40 -0.90 -7.34
C TRP A 221 -36.06 -1.16 -8.01
N ARG A 222 -36.04 -1.39 -9.34
CA ARG A 222 -34.78 -1.50 -10.11
C ARG A 222 -33.95 -0.22 -9.99
N ASN A 223 -34.58 0.95 -10.08
CA ASN A 223 -33.91 2.24 -9.92
C ASN A 223 -33.41 2.47 -8.49
N LYS A 224 -34.21 2.12 -7.47
CA LYS A 224 -33.78 2.17 -6.07
C LYS A 224 -32.53 1.33 -5.82
N PHE A 225 -32.49 0.11 -6.35
CA PHE A 225 -31.37 -0.83 -6.18
C PHE A 225 -30.10 -0.42 -6.97
N ASN A 226 -30.27 0.25 -8.11
CA ASN A 226 -29.15 0.73 -8.93
C ASN A 226 -28.61 2.11 -8.51
N SER A 227 -29.29 2.81 -7.60
CA SER A 227 -28.83 4.10 -7.08
C SER A 227 -27.45 3.99 -6.43
N SER A 228 -26.60 4.97 -6.72
CA SER A 228 -25.27 5.13 -6.09
C SER A 228 -25.34 5.93 -4.78
N VAL A 229 -26.50 6.52 -4.47
CA VAL A 229 -26.75 7.25 -3.22
C VAL A 229 -27.22 6.24 -2.16
N PRO A 230 -26.76 6.33 -0.89
CA PRO A 230 -27.28 5.51 0.21
C PRO A 230 -28.81 5.47 0.17
N GLU A 231 -29.34 4.25 0.27
CA GLU A 231 -30.68 3.90 -0.18
C GLU A 231 -31.77 4.83 0.38
N ASN A 232 -32.68 5.30 -0.48
CA ASN A 232 -33.89 6.04 -0.08
C ASN A 232 -34.96 5.10 0.53
N PHE A 233 -34.56 3.92 1.03
CA PHE A 233 -35.43 2.94 1.64
C PHE A 233 -34.70 2.17 2.74
N THR A 234 -35.44 1.61 3.69
CA THR A 234 -34.92 0.70 4.72
C THR A 234 -35.16 -0.76 4.34
N ILE A 235 -34.36 -1.69 4.86
CA ILE A 235 -34.57 -3.13 4.62
C ILE A 235 -35.99 -3.54 5.04
N SER A 236 -36.54 -2.98 6.12
CA SER A 236 -37.92 -3.23 6.55
C SER A 236 -38.95 -2.78 5.51
N GLN A 237 -38.75 -1.62 4.87
CA GLN A 237 -39.62 -1.15 3.78
C GLN A 237 -39.51 -2.06 2.55
N MET A 238 -38.31 -2.53 2.22
CA MET A 238 -38.08 -3.48 1.13
C MET A 238 -38.81 -4.80 1.37
N VAL A 239 -38.67 -5.37 2.57
CA VAL A 239 -39.30 -6.64 2.96
C VAL A 239 -40.83 -6.54 2.81
N LEU A 240 -41.43 -5.45 3.29
CA LEU A 240 -42.87 -5.23 3.17
C LEU A 240 -43.31 -5.03 1.72
N ALA A 241 -42.65 -4.16 0.98
CA ALA A 241 -43.05 -3.80 -0.38
C ALA A 241 -42.90 -4.96 -1.38
N LEU A 242 -41.89 -5.82 -1.18
CA LEU A 242 -41.63 -6.98 -2.04
C LEU A 242 -42.28 -8.27 -1.49
N SER A 243 -43.09 -8.18 -0.43
CA SER A 243 -43.76 -9.32 0.21
C SER A 243 -42.80 -10.47 0.56
N LEU A 244 -41.63 -10.10 1.09
CA LEU A 244 -40.60 -11.04 1.49
C LEU A 244 -40.86 -11.55 2.91
N THR A 245 -40.39 -12.77 3.20
CA THR A 245 -40.30 -13.30 4.56
C THR A 245 -38.84 -13.39 4.96
N GLY A 246 -38.43 -12.76 6.07
CA GLY A 246 -37.09 -12.95 6.62
C GLY A 246 -36.46 -11.74 7.33
N PRO A 247 -35.12 -11.76 7.50
CA PRO A 247 -34.21 -12.76 6.94
C PRO A 247 -34.47 -14.15 7.52
N VAL A 248 -34.50 -15.18 6.67
CA VAL A 248 -34.60 -16.59 7.08
C VAL A 248 -33.23 -17.18 7.40
N ALA A 249 -32.18 -16.58 6.85
CA ALA A 249 -30.79 -16.87 7.15
C ALA A 249 -29.97 -15.57 7.11
N LEU A 250 -28.92 -15.49 7.91
CA LEU A 250 -27.95 -14.40 7.82
C LEU A 250 -26.55 -14.84 8.25
N ASN A 251 -25.54 -14.17 7.74
CA ASN A 251 -24.15 -14.28 8.17
C ASN A 251 -23.46 -12.92 7.94
N TRP A 252 -22.36 -12.63 8.63
CA TRP A 252 -21.58 -11.42 8.41
C TRP A 252 -20.11 -11.65 8.68
N PHE A 253 -19.26 -10.91 7.96
CA PHE A 253 -17.85 -10.77 8.31
C PHE A 253 -17.55 -9.34 8.72
N VAL A 254 -16.40 -9.16 9.34
CA VAL A 254 -15.85 -7.85 9.67
C VAL A 254 -14.60 -7.65 8.83
N ALA A 255 -14.42 -6.46 8.26
CA ALA A 255 -13.22 -6.10 7.54
C ALA A 255 -12.57 -4.82 8.09
N THR A 256 -11.24 -4.75 7.96
CA THR A 256 -10.44 -3.54 8.20
C THR A 256 -9.70 -3.17 6.93
N GLY A 257 -9.43 -1.89 6.74
CA GLY A 257 -8.83 -1.40 5.51
C GLY A 257 -7.43 -1.95 5.24
N ASP A 258 -7.13 -2.06 3.95
CA ASP A 258 -5.83 -2.48 3.43
C ASP A 258 -5.38 -1.51 2.32
N PRO A 259 -4.12 -1.65 1.84
CA PRO A 259 -3.62 -0.83 0.74
C PRO A 259 -4.43 -0.98 -0.55
N TYR A 260 -5.03 -2.14 -0.81
CA TYR A 260 -5.89 -2.35 -1.97
C TYR A 260 -7.09 -1.41 -1.95
N ALA A 261 -7.86 -1.36 -0.86
CA ALA A 261 -9.00 -0.46 -0.74
C ALA A 261 -8.61 1.02 -0.83
N ILE A 262 -7.48 1.41 -0.22
CA ILE A 262 -6.95 2.77 -0.33
C ILE A 262 -6.67 3.12 -1.80
N GLN A 263 -6.04 2.22 -2.55
CA GLN A 263 -5.76 2.43 -3.97
C GLN A 263 -7.04 2.52 -4.80
N GLN A 264 -8.04 1.66 -4.54
CA GLN A 264 -9.33 1.74 -5.24
C GLN A 264 -10.03 3.09 -4.98
N MET A 265 -10.05 3.55 -3.73
CA MET A 265 -10.63 4.86 -3.37
C MET A 265 -9.89 6.03 -3.99
N LEU A 266 -8.55 5.93 -4.11
CA LEU A 266 -7.73 6.91 -4.81
C LEU A 266 -8.04 6.95 -6.31
N THR A 267 -8.13 5.78 -6.94
CA THR A 267 -8.47 5.66 -8.37
C THR A 267 -9.85 6.24 -8.67
N MET A 268 -10.82 6.06 -7.77
CA MET A 268 -12.15 6.66 -7.87
C MET A 268 -12.18 8.16 -7.49
N ARG A 269 -11.04 8.74 -7.07
CA ARG A 269 -10.91 10.13 -6.56
C ARG A 269 -11.83 10.43 -5.37
N ILE A 270 -12.15 9.41 -4.57
CA ILE A 270 -12.98 9.57 -3.37
C ILE A 270 -12.10 9.91 -2.17
N MET A 271 -10.99 9.19 -1.98
CA MET A 271 -10.04 9.45 -0.89
C MET A 271 -8.61 9.19 -1.33
N ASN A 272 -7.68 10.03 -0.91
CA ASN A 272 -6.25 9.77 -0.94
C ASN A 272 -5.74 9.58 0.49
N LEU A 273 -5.48 8.34 0.87
CA LEU A 273 -4.94 7.98 2.19
C LEU A 273 -3.55 7.33 2.09
N CYS A 274 -2.87 7.41 0.94
CA CYS A 274 -1.52 6.91 0.77
C CYS A 274 -0.50 7.48 1.79
N PRO A 275 -0.57 8.77 2.19
CA PRO A 275 0.32 9.30 3.23
C PRO A 275 0.25 8.55 4.56
N ARG A 276 -0.91 7.94 4.89
CA ARG A 276 -1.08 7.14 6.12
C ARG A 276 -0.34 5.81 6.06
N LEU A 277 -0.18 5.21 4.88
CA LEU A 277 0.64 4.01 4.72
C LEU A 277 2.12 4.34 4.94
N VAL A 278 2.58 5.48 4.43
CA VAL A 278 3.94 5.98 4.66
C VAL A 278 4.14 6.32 6.14
N THR A 279 3.15 6.89 6.82
CA THR A 279 3.18 7.14 8.27
C THR A 279 3.43 5.84 9.05
N THR A 280 2.68 4.77 8.73
CA THR A 280 2.88 3.45 9.35
C THR A 280 4.27 2.91 9.08
N ALA A 281 4.74 2.98 7.84
CA ALA A 281 6.09 2.54 7.47
C ALA A 281 7.18 3.33 8.21
N ALA A 282 7.02 4.65 8.36
CA ALA A 282 7.97 5.52 9.07
C ALA A 282 8.04 5.19 10.57
N ARG A 283 6.89 4.96 11.22
CA ARG A 283 6.82 4.55 12.63
C ARG A 283 7.55 3.24 12.89
N ASN A 284 7.42 2.26 11.98
CA ASN A 284 8.09 0.97 12.10
C ASN A 284 9.62 1.08 12.01
N ARG A 285 10.15 2.15 11.38
CA ARG A 285 11.60 2.41 11.32
C ARG A 285 12.14 3.05 12.61
N ASN A 286 11.27 3.66 13.41
CA ASN A 286 11.59 4.21 14.73
C ASN A 286 12.80 5.15 14.74
N GLU A 287 12.84 6.07 13.77
CA GLU A 287 13.92 7.05 13.65
C GLU A 287 13.75 8.21 14.63
N SER A 288 14.86 8.65 15.24
CA SER A 288 14.82 9.65 16.30
C SER A 288 14.40 11.06 15.83
N PHE A 289 14.43 11.32 14.52
CA PHE A 289 14.01 12.58 13.89
C PHE A 289 12.58 12.53 13.33
N ILE A 290 11.90 11.39 13.42
CA ILE A 290 10.47 11.23 13.07
C ILE A 290 9.72 10.87 14.36
N PRO A 291 9.08 11.85 15.05
CA PRO A 291 8.30 11.56 16.25
C PRO A 291 7.26 10.46 16.02
N ILE A 292 7.08 9.56 16.99
CA ILE A 292 6.07 8.48 16.89
C ILE A 292 4.64 9.01 16.73
N THR A 293 4.39 10.23 17.24
CA THR A 293 3.12 10.95 17.14
C THR A 293 2.91 11.63 15.79
N THR A 294 3.92 11.66 14.91
CA THR A 294 3.80 12.28 13.58
C THR A 294 2.72 11.56 12.77
N ASN A 295 1.91 12.37 12.09
CA ASN A 295 0.97 11.94 11.08
C ASN A 295 1.34 12.61 9.76
N LEU A 296 1.81 11.83 8.79
CA LEU A 296 2.17 12.36 7.48
C LEU A 296 0.90 12.47 6.66
N VAL A 297 0.62 13.69 6.22
CA VAL A 297 -0.60 14.08 5.48
C VAL A 297 -0.27 14.50 4.05
N VAL A 298 1.01 14.44 3.65
CA VAL A 298 1.49 14.72 2.30
C VAL A 298 2.36 13.57 1.81
N SER A 299 2.02 12.99 0.66
CA SER A 299 2.88 12.07 -0.08
C SER A 299 4.05 12.83 -0.68
N VAL A 300 5.27 12.32 -0.49
CA VAL A 300 6.49 12.85 -1.11
C VAL A 300 6.95 11.85 -2.18
N ASP A 301 6.45 12.01 -3.39
CA ASP A 301 6.79 11.14 -4.52
C ASP A 301 8.10 11.63 -5.16
N VAL A 302 9.21 10.93 -4.89
CA VAL A 302 10.54 11.26 -5.41
C VAL A 302 10.88 10.33 -6.57
N THR A 303 11.27 10.92 -7.69
CA THR A 303 11.60 10.20 -8.93
C THR A 303 12.92 10.74 -9.50
N PHE A 304 13.78 9.84 -9.96
CA PHE A 304 15.01 10.17 -10.67
C PHE A 304 14.93 9.69 -12.12
N HIS A 305 15.48 10.49 -13.02
CA HIS A 305 15.60 10.17 -14.45
C HIS A 305 17.09 10.14 -14.86
N PRO A 306 17.87 9.15 -14.39
CA PRO A 306 19.27 9.01 -14.76
C PRO A 306 19.44 8.85 -16.26
N GLN A 307 20.33 9.66 -16.84
CA GLN A 307 20.87 9.39 -18.18
C GLN A 307 21.78 8.16 -18.14
N PRO A 308 21.94 7.43 -19.27
CA PRO A 308 22.84 6.30 -19.35
C PRO A 308 24.24 6.68 -18.88
N LEU A 309 24.90 5.76 -18.19
CA LEU A 309 26.23 5.97 -17.65
C LEU A 309 27.07 4.72 -17.91
N THR A 310 28.28 4.92 -18.43
CA THR A 310 29.28 3.87 -18.60
C THR A 310 30.54 4.28 -17.85
N PHE A 311 31.10 3.34 -17.08
CA PHE A 311 32.30 3.55 -16.28
C PHE A 311 33.01 2.22 -16.07
N GLN A 312 34.31 2.29 -15.83
CA GLN A 312 35.12 1.12 -15.49
C GLN A 312 35.38 1.09 -13.98
N SER A 313 35.14 -0.06 -13.36
CA SER A 313 35.39 -0.30 -11.93
C SER A 313 35.96 -1.69 -11.76
N CYS A 314 37.13 -1.82 -11.13
CA CYS A 314 37.80 -3.11 -10.90
C CYS A 314 37.93 -3.98 -12.16
N CYS A 315 38.46 -3.40 -13.24
CA CYS A 315 38.67 -4.05 -14.53
C CYS A 315 37.39 -4.54 -15.24
N THR A 316 36.22 -4.09 -14.79
CA THR A 316 34.93 -4.41 -15.42
C THR A 316 34.26 -3.13 -15.89
N ASP A 317 33.80 -3.13 -17.13
CA ASP A 317 32.99 -2.05 -17.68
C ASP A 317 31.52 -2.25 -17.27
N TYR A 318 30.96 -1.27 -16.59
CA TYR A 318 29.57 -1.24 -16.17
C TYR A 318 28.80 -0.25 -17.02
N THR A 319 27.57 -0.63 -17.40
CA THR A 319 26.63 0.26 -18.08
C THR A 319 25.33 0.29 -17.32
N TYR A 320 24.97 1.47 -16.84
CA TYR A 320 23.67 1.74 -16.24
C TYR A 320 22.79 2.34 -17.34
N PRO A 321 21.69 1.67 -17.74
CA PRO A 321 20.81 2.18 -18.78
C PRO A 321 19.98 3.36 -18.27
N HIS A 322 19.37 4.10 -19.19
CA HIS A 322 18.32 5.05 -18.84
C HIS A 322 17.12 4.29 -18.25
N ARG A 323 16.69 4.64 -17.04
CA ARG A 323 15.45 4.16 -16.45
C ARG A 323 14.90 5.16 -15.45
N GLU A 324 13.58 5.24 -15.33
CA GLU A 324 12.94 5.96 -14.24
C GLU A 324 13.14 5.19 -12.92
N VAL A 325 13.58 5.89 -11.88
CA VAL A 325 13.74 5.33 -10.54
C VAL A 325 12.85 6.10 -9.58
N LYS A 326 11.70 5.50 -9.26
CA LYS A 326 10.77 6.03 -8.26
C LYS A 326 11.07 5.44 -6.88
N LEU A 327 11.14 6.29 -5.86
CA LEU A 327 11.32 5.83 -4.49
C LEU A 327 10.08 5.11 -3.97
N ASN A 328 10.28 4.08 -3.17
CA ASN A 328 9.22 3.29 -2.55
C ASN A 328 9.47 3.19 -1.03
N PRO A 329 8.99 4.16 -0.24
CA PRO A 329 9.19 4.16 1.21
C PRO A 329 8.44 3.03 1.93
N ILE A 330 7.39 2.48 1.32
CA ILE A 330 6.62 1.39 1.93
C ILE A 330 7.34 0.05 1.76
N GLY A 331 8.01 -0.15 0.62
CA GLY A 331 8.83 -1.32 0.34
C GLY A 331 10.20 -1.27 1.01
N ASN A 332 10.97 -2.35 0.83
CA ASN A 332 12.31 -2.53 1.38
C ASN A 332 13.39 -2.72 0.29
N GLY A 333 13.07 -2.37 -0.96
CA GLY A 333 13.98 -2.53 -2.10
C GLY A 333 15.20 -1.62 -2.00
N LEU A 334 16.35 -2.13 -2.45
CA LEU A 334 17.57 -1.35 -2.58
C LEU A 334 17.60 -0.61 -3.92
N ILE A 335 18.14 0.60 -3.91
CA ILE A 335 18.38 1.42 -5.10
C ILE A 335 19.89 1.56 -5.30
N LYS A 336 20.36 1.34 -6.54
CA LYS A 336 21.77 1.50 -6.88
C LYS A 336 22.17 2.96 -6.76
N ALA A 337 23.23 3.24 -6.01
CA ALA A 337 23.74 4.59 -5.81
C ALA A 337 24.05 5.31 -7.14
N GLY A 338 24.51 4.60 -8.16
CA GLY A 338 24.75 5.17 -9.49
C GLY A 338 23.50 5.67 -10.22
N GLU A 339 22.30 5.22 -9.86
CA GLU A 339 21.04 5.62 -10.50
C GLU A 339 20.41 6.85 -9.84
N VAL A 340 20.84 7.15 -8.62
CA VAL A 340 20.46 8.31 -7.82
C VAL A 340 21.71 9.16 -7.49
N ARG A 341 22.69 9.14 -8.40
CA ARG A 341 24.02 9.73 -8.21
C ARG A 341 24.00 11.25 -8.12
N THR A 342 25.08 11.80 -7.55
CA THR A 342 25.40 13.24 -7.64
C THR A 342 25.41 13.70 -9.10
N GLY A 343 24.85 14.88 -9.37
CA GLY A 343 24.68 15.42 -10.71
C GLY A 343 23.28 15.19 -11.30
N LEU A 344 22.44 14.39 -10.62
CA LEU A 344 21.01 14.32 -10.90
C LEU A 344 20.23 15.32 -10.03
N THR A 345 19.07 15.74 -10.53
CA THR A 345 18.09 16.51 -9.76
C THR A 345 16.87 15.61 -9.50
N PRO A 346 16.51 15.31 -8.24
CA PRO A 346 15.30 14.55 -7.94
C PRO A 346 14.06 15.35 -8.39
N TYR A 347 13.19 14.72 -9.16
CA TYR A 347 11.85 15.21 -9.44
C TYR A 347 10.94 14.85 -8.26
N VAL A 348 10.32 15.84 -7.63
CA VAL A 348 9.52 15.62 -6.41
C VAL A 348 8.12 16.15 -6.63
N THR A 349 7.13 15.27 -6.51
CA THR A 349 5.70 15.62 -6.51
C THR A 349 5.16 15.52 -5.10
N LEU A 350 4.36 16.51 -4.71
CA LEU A 350 3.77 16.61 -3.38
C LEU A 350 2.25 16.49 -3.50
N VAL A 351 1.66 15.50 -2.85
CA VAL A 351 0.22 15.22 -2.95
C VAL A 351 -0.40 15.11 -1.56
N LYS A 352 -1.37 15.98 -1.24
CA LYS A 352 -2.03 15.96 0.06
C LYS A 352 -2.96 14.76 0.20
N GLU A 353 -3.15 14.30 1.43
CA GLU A 353 -4.28 13.45 1.76
C GLU A 353 -5.58 14.19 1.42
N GLY A 354 -6.57 13.44 0.97
CA GLY A 354 -7.86 13.97 0.52
C GLY A 354 -8.97 13.02 0.92
N VAL A 355 -10.12 13.58 1.27
CA VAL A 355 -11.28 12.79 1.71
C VAL A 355 -12.57 13.29 1.05
N TRP A 356 -13.49 12.35 0.79
CA TRP A 356 -14.84 12.61 0.29
C TRP A 356 -14.90 13.48 -0.98
N GLY A 357 -14.06 13.18 -1.96
CA GLY A 357 -14.02 13.89 -3.26
C GLY A 357 -13.09 15.10 -3.30
N ASN A 358 -12.55 15.54 -2.15
CA ASN A 358 -11.51 16.57 -2.08
C ASN A 358 -10.12 15.98 -2.33
N VAL A 359 -9.95 15.28 -3.45
CA VAL A 359 -8.68 14.67 -3.86
C VAL A 359 -8.05 15.52 -4.95
N ASP A 360 -7.25 16.51 -4.54
CA ASP A 360 -6.41 17.27 -5.46
C ASP A 360 -5.04 16.60 -5.57
N LEU A 361 -4.75 16.05 -6.76
CA LEU A 361 -3.52 15.30 -7.01
C LEU A 361 -2.32 16.21 -7.34
N GLU A 362 -2.53 17.52 -7.47
CA GLU A 362 -1.50 18.44 -7.99
C GLU A 362 -1.24 19.66 -7.09
N ASN A 363 -1.88 19.76 -5.92
CA ASN A 363 -1.94 21.05 -5.24
C ASN A 363 -1.51 21.06 -3.76
N VAL A 364 -0.28 21.52 -3.57
CA VAL A 364 0.24 22.03 -2.29
C VAL A 364 0.51 23.54 -2.36
N SER A 365 -0.05 24.28 -3.31
CA SER A 365 0.36 25.67 -3.60
C SER A 365 -0.20 26.73 -2.62
N ASP A 366 -0.90 26.32 -1.57
CA ASP A 366 -1.49 27.17 -0.53
C ASP A 366 -0.55 27.38 0.66
N LYS A 367 0.57 26.65 0.72
CA LYS A 367 1.53 26.71 1.82
C LYS A 367 2.97 26.73 1.31
N LEU A 368 3.88 27.09 2.21
CA LEU A 368 5.31 26.99 1.99
C LEU A 368 5.86 25.72 2.64
N TYR A 369 6.81 25.07 1.98
CA TYR A 369 7.44 23.86 2.49
C TYR A 369 8.97 23.92 2.43
N THR A 370 9.61 23.19 3.34
CA THR A 370 11.03 22.86 3.31
C THR A 370 11.19 21.37 3.04
N LEU A 371 11.98 21.00 2.04
CA LEU A 371 12.35 19.62 1.74
C LEU A 371 13.83 19.38 2.09
N LEU A 372 14.08 18.40 2.97
CA LEU A 372 15.42 17.93 3.33
C LEU A 372 15.66 16.54 2.76
N CYS A 373 16.85 16.26 2.25
CA CYS A 373 17.35 14.90 2.08
C CYS A 373 18.48 14.68 3.09
N ILE A 374 18.35 13.68 3.96
CA ILE A 374 19.32 13.39 5.02
C ILE A 374 19.79 11.93 5.01
N ASP A 375 21.00 11.70 5.50
CA ASP A 375 21.62 10.39 5.73
C ASP A 375 21.98 10.26 7.22
N PRO A 376 21.23 9.46 8.01
CA PRO A 376 21.52 9.20 9.41
C PRO A 376 22.48 8.02 9.63
N ASP A 377 22.82 7.26 8.59
CA ASP A 377 23.56 5.99 8.66
C ASP A 377 25.06 6.17 8.35
N VAL A 378 25.56 7.40 8.45
CA VAL A 378 26.96 7.73 8.25
C VAL A 378 27.84 6.97 9.27
N PRO A 379 28.79 6.12 8.82
CA PRO A 379 29.63 5.34 9.74
C PRO A 379 30.73 6.16 10.41
N ILE A 380 30.92 7.41 9.99
CA ILE A 380 31.92 8.33 10.52
C ILE A 380 31.18 9.35 11.39
N SER A 381 31.29 9.19 12.72
CA SER A 381 30.56 10.01 13.69
C SER A 381 30.92 11.50 13.67
N SER A 382 32.09 11.86 13.15
CA SER A 382 32.46 13.27 12.92
C SER A 382 31.79 13.90 11.70
N VAL A 383 31.14 13.09 10.86
CA VAL A 383 30.41 13.53 9.66
C VAL A 383 28.90 13.45 9.87
N GLY A 384 28.39 12.42 10.54
CA GLY A 384 26.97 12.29 10.80
C GLY A 384 26.67 11.26 11.88
N THR A 385 25.53 11.42 12.53
CA THR A 385 24.96 10.47 13.48
C THR A 385 23.44 10.38 13.27
N LYS A 386 22.78 9.43 13.93
CA LYS A 386 21.31 9.32 13.87
C LYS A 386 20.58 10.60 14.31
N ASP A 387 21.08 11.27 15.34
CA ASP A 387 20.47 12.50 15.86
C ASP A 387 20.92 13.76 15.11
N ASN A 388 22.10 13.73 14.49
CA ASN A 388 22.67 14.84 13.71
C ASN A 388 23.14 14.31 12.35
N PRO A 389 22.21 14.07 11.41
CA PRO A 389 22.50 13.40 10.15
C PRO A 389 23.31 14.27 9.19
N LEU A 390 23.84 13.65 8.12
CA LEU A 390 24.46 14.35 7.00
C LEU A 390 23.38 14.84 6.03
N ILE A 391 23.41 16.12 5.63
CA ILE A 391 22.48 16.65 4.62
C ILE A 391 22.98 16.38 3.20
N HIS A 392 22.13 15.72 2.44
CA HIS A 392 22.27 15.50 1.01
C HIS A 392 21.60 16.60 0.18
N MET A 393 20.49 17.18 0.63
CA MET A 393 19.77 18.26 -0.05
C MET A 393 18.95 19.11 0.92
N MET A 394 18.77 20.39 0.62
CA MET A 394 17.84 21.29 1.32
C MET A 394 17.30 22.34 0.34
N THR A 395 15.98 22.38 0.22
CA THR A 395 15.25 23.42 -0.50
C THR A 395 14.16 23.97 0.42
N ILE A 396 14.16 25.28 0.63
CA ILE A 396 13.17 25.98 1.48
C ILE A 396 12.19 26.77 0.61
N ASN A 397 11.14 27.31 1.21
CA ASN A 397 10.16 28.20 0.56
C ASN A 397 9.52 27.60 -0.71
N ILE A 398 9.33 26.28 -0.71
CA ILE A 398 8.68 25.57 -1.81
C ILE A 398 7.19 25.95 -1.80
N ASN A 399 6.71 26.53 -2.89
CA ASN A 399 5.29 26.74 -3.16
C ASN A 399 4.88 25.98 -4.42
N GLY A 400 4.00 24.99 -4.27
CA GLY A 400 3.64 24.06 -5.33
C GLY A 400 4.81 23.13 -5.67
N SER A 401 5.47 23.35 -6.80
CA SER A 401 6.61 22.56 -7.25
C SER A 401 7.87 22.85 -6.46
N VAL A 402 8.67 21.82 -6.16
CA VAL A 402 9.99 21.96 -5.50
C VAL A 402 10.94 22.86 -6.31
N ALA A 403 10.76 22.95 -7.63
CA ALA A 403 11.55 23.83 -8.49
C ALA A 403 11.34 25.33 -8.19
N ASN A 404 10.23 25.70 -7.54
CA ASN A 404 9.93 27.09 -7.18
C ASN A 404 10.58 27.52 -5.85
N GLY A 405 11.18 26.60 -5.09
CA GLY A 405 11.81 26.89 -3.81
C GLY A 405 13.24 27.43 -3.94
N ASN A 406 13.82 27.84 -2.82
CA ASN A 406 15.22 28.26 -2.73
C ASN A 406 16.09 27.08 -2.27
N THR A 407 16.89 26.52 -3.17
CA THR A 407 17.86 25.47 -2.83
C THR A 407 19.08 26.06 -2.14
N LEU A 408 19.26 25.70 -0.87
CA LEU A 408 20.41 26.11 -0.05
C LEU A 408 21.52 25.05 -0.05
N VAL A 409 21.13 23.79 -0.18
CA VAL A 409 22.05 22.66 -0.26
C VAL A 409 21.66 21.83 -1.48
N PRO A 410 22.46 21.85 -2.57
CA PRO A 410 22.14 21.06 -3.76
C PRO A 410 22.24 19.57 -3.47
N TYR A 411 21.47 18.77 -4.21
CA TYR A 411 21.46 17.33 -4.06
C TYR A 411 22.85 16.72 -4.26
N ARG A 412 23.24 15.87 -3.32
CA ARG A 412 24.39 14.96 -3.43
C ARG A 412 23.85 13.54 -3.36
N GLY A 413 24.23 12.68 -4.29
CA GLY A 413 23.78 11.29 -4.31
C GLY A 413 24.42 10.44 -3.21
N PRO A 414 23.90 9.22 -2.97
CA PRO A 414 24.48 8.23 -2.08
C PRO A 414 25.94 7.93 -2.40
N MET A 415 26.74 7.73 -1.36
CA MET A 415 28.12 7.23 -1.46
C MET A 415 28.47 6.41 -0.20
N PRO A 416 27.71 5.35 0.12
CA PRO A 416 27.95 4.54 1.32
C PRO A 416 29.37 3.95 1.27
N PRO A 417 30.22 4.17 2.30
CA PRO A 417 31.63 3.77 2.27
C PRO A 417 31.85 2.32 2.72
N ASN A 418 30.80 1.63 3.19
CA ASN A 418 30.82 0.25 3.67
C ASN A 418 29.69 -0.57 3.02
N ASP A 419 29.70 -1.89 3.23
CA ASP A 419 28.74 -2.81 2.62
C ASP A 419 27.38 -2.86 3.35
N VAL A 420 27.15 -1.94 4.31
CA VAL A 420 25.86 -1.79 4.98
C VAL A 420 25.04 -0.77 4.19
N PRO A 421 23.82 -1.08 3.73
CA PRO A 421 22.97 -0.11 3.06
C PRO A 421 22.64 1.08 3.96
N HIS A 422 22.67 2.28 3.40
CA HIS A 422 22.32 3.52 4.10
C HIS A 422 20.93 3.99 3.70
N ALA A 423 20.19 4.53 4.65
CA ALA A 423 18.92 5.18 4.40
C ALA A 423 19.10 6.65 4.03
N TYR A 424 18.40 7.09 2.99
CA TYR A 424 18.34 8.49 2.59
C TYR A 424 16.91 8.97 2.69
N TYR A 425 16.61 9.81 3.68
CA TYR A 425 15.26 10.30 3.95
C TYR A 425 15.02 11.64 3.30
N PHE A 426 13.95 11.73 2.52
CA PHE A 426 13.34 12.96 2.05
C PHE A 426 12.24 13.36 3.05
N LEU A 427 12.47 14.44 3.81
CA LEU A 427 11.57 14.93 4.84
C LEU A 427 10.96 16.26 4.40
N LEU A 428 9.63 16.32 4.36
CA LEU A 428 8.88 17.52 3.99
C LEU A 428 8.30 18.17 5.25
N TYR A 429 8.73 19.40 5.49
CA TYR A 429 8.26 20.24 6.57
C TYR A 429 7.35 21.35 6.04
N GLU A 430 6.20 21.55 6.66
CA GLU A 430 5.36 22.72 6.46
C GLU A 430 5.96 23.92 7.20
N GLN A 431 6.03 25.06 6.51
CA GLN A 431 6.47 26.34 7.04
C GLN A 431 5.27 27.22 7.39
N ARG A 432 5.39 27.99 8.48
CA ARG A 432 4.37 29.01 8.84
C ARG A 432 4.49 30.31 8.06
N MET A 433 5.70 30.61 7.59
CA MET A 433 6.02 31.83 6.84
C MET A 433 7.24 31.57 5.95
N GLU A 434 7.50 32.51 5.05
CA GLU A 434 8.72 32.50 4.25
C GLU A 434 9.94 32.59 5.16
N MET A 435 10.91 31.72 4.89
CA MET A 435 12.14 31.60 5.65
C MET A 435 13.25 32.39 4.96
N ASN A 436 13.96 33.22 5.72
CA ASN A 436 15.19 33.87 5.29
C ASN A 436 16.35 33.27 6.08
N THR A 437 16.80 32.07 5.69
CA THR A 437 17.90 31.38 6.40
C THR A 437 19.24 31.69 5.74
N THR A 438 20.12 32.36 6.47
CA THR A 438 21.39 32.89 5.96
C THR A 438 22.57 31.90 5.95
N THR A 439 22.35 30.59 6.12
CA THR A 439 23.17 29.43 5.63
C THR A 439 22.90 28.22 6.56
N PRO A 440 22.76 26.99 6.02
CA PRO A 440 22.63 25.75 6.81
C PRO A 440 23.74 25.50 7.85
N SER A 441 24.91 26.12 7.68
CA SER A 441 26.10 26.03 8.56
C SER A 441 25.85 26.45 10.00
N ARG A 442 24.83 27.29 10.27
CA ARG A 442 24.42 27.64 11.64
C ARG A 442 24.02 26.42 12.48
N TYR A 443 23.54 25.36 11.83
CA TYR A 443 23.08 24.14 12.47
C TYR A 443 24.10 23.01 12.39
N SER A 444 25.35 23.32 12.04
CA SER A 444 26.48 22.38 12.04
C SER A 444 27.62 22.94 12.89
N PRO A 445 28.49 22.10 13.46
CA PRO A 445 29.71 22.57 14.13
C PRO A 445 30.62 23.37 13.17
N SER A 446 31.37 24.34 13.69
CA SER A 446 32.31 25.13 12.86
C SER A 446 33.45 24.31 12.27
N THR A 447 33.78 23.17 12.89
CA THR A 447 34.78 22.19 12.43
C THR A 447 34.22 21.20 11.40
N CYS A 448 32.94 21.36 11.02
CA CYS A 448 32.25 20.46 10.14
C CYS A 448 32.84 20.44 8.73
N SER A 449 33.09 19.24 8.21
CA SER A 449 33.47 19.02 6.81
C SER A 449 32.61 17.91 6.20
N PRO A 450 31.84 18.16 5.13
CA PRO A 450 31.69 19.46 4.44
C PRO A 450 30.83 20.46 5.23
N PRO A 451 31.20 21.76 5.27
CA PRO A 451 30.47 22.78 6.02
C PRO A 451 28.98 22.85 5.66
N GLY A 452 28.12 22.96 6.66
CA GLY A 452 26.66 23.07 6.49
C GLY A 452 25.94 21.81 6.03
N ARG A 453 26.63 20.67 5.99
CA ARG A 453 26.01 19.36 5.71
C ARG A 453 26.20 18.38 6.84
N CYS A 454 27.42 18.28 7.35
CA CYS A 454 27.75 17.27 8.36
C CYS A 454 27.17 17.65 9.73
N LEU A 455 26.89 16.64 10.55
CA LEU A 455 26.38 16.81 11.92
C LEU A 455 25.25 17.85 12.03
N PHE A 456 24.28 17.80 11.11
CA PHE A 456 23.24 18.81 11.05
C PHE A 456 22.22 18.63 12.17
N ASN A 457 22.04 19.65 13.00
CA ASN A 457 21.04 19.67 14.07
C ASN A 457 19.64 19.92 13.50
N ILE A 458 19.03 18.86 12.95
CA ILE A 458 17.70 18.92 12.34
C ILE A 458 16.60 19.32 13.34
N ARG A 459 16.69 18.88 14.60
CA ARG A 459 15.70 19.22 15.63
C ARG A 459 15.76 20.71 15.97
N GLY A 460 16.96 21.25 16.13
CA GLY A 460 17.18 22.68 16.35
C GLY A 460 16.72 23.52 15.15
N PHE A 461 17.05 23.09 13.93
CA PHE A 461 16.59 23.74 12.71
C PHE A 461 15.06 23.77 12.62
N ALA A 462 14.40 22.64 12.86
CA ALA A 462 12.94 22.57 12.81
C ALA A 462 12.28 23.43 13.91
N ALA A 463 12.83 23.42 15.13
CA ALA A 463 12.32 24.21 16.24
C ALA A 463 12.47 25.72 16.00
N ASP A 464 13.67 26.19 15.63
CA ASP A 464 13.95 27.61 15.40
C ASP A 464 13.08 28.21 14.29
N ASN A 465 12.66 27.39 13.32
CA ASN A 465 11.88 27.83 12.15
C ASN A 465 10.40 27.41 12.24
N ASN A 466 9.93 26.91 13.39
CA ASN A 466 8.54 26.46 13.61
C ASN A 466 8.03 25.48 12.55
N LEU A 467 8.87 24.53 12.15
CA LEU A 467 8.59 23.56 11.11
C LEU A 467 7.76 22.38 11.63
N THR A 468 6.78 21.93 10.84
CA THR A 468 5.97 20.74 11.14
C THR A 468 6.23 19.67 10.10
N LEU A 469 6.69 18.48 10.52
CA LEU A 469 6.89 17.35 9.60
C LEU A 469 5.53 16.84 9.10
N VAL A 470 5.28 16.92 7.79
CA VAL A 470 3.98 16.59 7.17
C VAL A 470 4.09 15.56 6.05
N GLY A 471 5.29 15.28 5.55
CA GLY A 471 5.52 14.26 4.52
C GLY A 471 6.90 13.64 4.66
N ALA A 472 7.03 12.40 4.20
CA ALA A 472 8.31 11.71 4.13
C ALA A 472 8.36 10.74 2.94
N SER A 473 9.57 10.45 2.49
CA SER A 473 9.91 9.34 1.61
C SER A 473 11.35 8.95 1.87
N TRP A 474 11.78 7.77 1.44
CA TRP A 474 13.16 7.33 1.63
C TRP A 474 13.55 6.26 0.63
N MET A 475 14.86 6.05 0.54
CA MET A 475 15.45 4.93 -0.15
C MET A 475 16.53 4.28 0.71
N LEU A 476 16.81 3.02 0.43
CA LEU A 476 18.00 2.33 0.90
C LEU A 476 18.96 2.19 -0.27
N SER A 477 20.22 2.55 -0.09
CA SER A 477 21.25 2.42 -1.13
C SER A 477 22.50 1.75 -0.57
N GLU A 478 23.04 0.80 -1.34
CA GLU A 478 24.23 0.03 -0.99
C GLU A 478 25.48 0.51 -1.74
N LYS A 479 26.64 0.04 -1.31
CA LYS A 479 27.93 0.27 -1.97
C LYS A 479 28.01 -0.51 -3.28
N ASP A 480 27.48 0.08 -4.34
CA ASP A 480 27.51 -0.50 -5.69
C ASP A 480 28.86 -0.26 -6.41
N GLU A 481 28.97 -0.81 -7.62
CA GLU A 481 30.11 -0.66 -8.52
C GLU A 481 30.46 0.81 -8.83
N TYR A 482 29.45 1.70 -8.85
CA TYR A 482 29.62 3.13 -9.13
C TYR A 482 30.24 3.85 -7.95
N VAL A 483 29.79 3.55 -6.72
CA VAL A 483 30.41 4.08 -5.49
C VAL A 483 31.87 3.64 -5.39
N ARG A 484 32.15 2.38 -5.73
CA ARG A 484 33.52 1.88 -5.76
C ARG A 484 34.39 2.63 -6.77
N TYR A 485 33.87 2.88 -7.97
CA TYR A 485 34.54 3.72 -8.98
C TYR A 485 34.87 5.11 -8.41
N LEU A 486 33.91 5.78 -7.76
CA LEU A 486 34.13 7.10 -7.15
C LEU A 486 35.18 7.07 -6.03
N LEU A 487 35.16 6.05 -5.17
CA LEU A 487 36.14 5.89 -4.09
C LEU A 487 37.56 5.76 -4.66
N ILE A 488 37.76 4.96 -5.71
CA ILE A 488 39.06 4.82 -6.38
C ILE A 488 39.50 6.14 -7.01
N GLN A 489 38.60 6.83 -7.72
CA GLN A 489 38.89 8.17 -8.29
C GLN A 489 39.23 9.22 -7.21
N SER A 490 38.70 9.06 -6.00
CA SER A 490 39.04 9.91 -4.84
C SER A 490 40.37 9.55 -4.16
N GLY A 491 41.12 8.58 -4.68
CA GLY A 491 42.44 8.18 -4.19
C GLY A 491 42.44 7.00 -3.22
N ARG A 492 41.31 6.27 -3.06
CA ARG A 492 41.29 5.03 -2.27
C ARG A 492 42.04 3.93 -3.02
N ASN A 493 42.73 3.06 -2.27
CA ASN A 493 43.52 1.98 -2.84
C ASN A 493 42.62 1.01 -3.64
N GLU A 494 42.93 0.84 -4.92
CA GLU A 494 42.14 0.00 -5.82
C GLU A 494 42.11 -1.46 -5.38
N THR A 495 43.25 -2.03 -4.97
CA THR A 495 43.35 -3.41 -4.49
C THR A 495 42.51 -3.66 -3.24
N GLU A 496 42.43 -2.68 -2.34
CA GLU A 496 41.53 -2.75 -1.17
C GLU A 496 40.05 -2.67 -1.60
N MET A 497 39.70 -1.74 -2.49
CA MET A 497 38.31 -1.54 -2.93
C MET A 497 37.78 -2.66 -3.81
N CYS A 498 38.66 -3.31 -4.58
CA CYS A 498 38.35 -4.36 -5.53
C CYS A 498 38.62 -5.77 -5.01
N GLY A 499 39.08 -5.92 -3.77
CA GLY A 499 39.31 -7.21 -3.14
C GLY A 499 38.06 -8.09 -3.19
N GLY A 500 38.17 -9.29 -3.79
CA GLY A 500 37.06 -10.23 -3.93
C GLY A 500 36.08 -9.93 -5.07
N VAL A 501 36.27 -8.86 -5.84
CA VAL A 501 35.46 -8.58 -7.04
C VAL A 501 35.83 -9.58 -8.14
N LYS A 502 34.84 -10.32 -8.62
CA LYS A 502 35.02 -11.30 -9.69
C LYS A 502 35.59 -10.63 -10.95
N GLY A 503 36.75 -11.12 -11.42
CA GLY A 503 37.41 -10.61 -12.64
C GLY A 503 38.42 -9.49 -12.41
N TYR A 504 38.58 -9.02 -11.18
CA TYR A 504 39.61 -8.03 -10.84
C TYR A 504 41.02 -8.66 -10.86
N ALA A 505 41.99 -7.93 -11.44
CA ALA A 505 43.42 -8.19 -11.33
C ALA A 505 44.18 -6.86 -11.29
N TYR A 506 45.34 -6.83 -10.63
CA TYR A 506 46.15 -5.62 -10.54
C TYR A 506 47.55 -5.85 -11.17
N PRO A 507 47.97 -5.04 -12.18
CA PRO A 507 47.16 -4.04 -12.89
C PRO A 507 46.05 -4.71 -13.71
N CYS A 508 45.01 -3.93 -14.07
CA CYS A 508 43.92 -4.47 -14.89
C CYS A 508 44.44 -5.09 -16.19
N PRO A 509 43.89 -6.25 -16.61
CA PRO A 509 44.30 -6.87 -17.86
C PRO A 509 43.98 -5.91 -19.00
N VAL A 510 45.00 -5.46 -19.71
CA VAL A 510 44.79 -4.73 -20.96
C VAL A 510 44.17 -5.74 -21.93
N ALA A 511 43.00 -5.42 -22.48
CA ALA A 511 42.41 -6.25 -23.54
C ALA A 511 43.50 -6.50 -24.58
N LYS A 512 43.86 -7.77 -24.82
CA LYS A 512 44.85 -8.10 -25.84
C LYS A 512 44.33 -7.49 -27.14
N ALA A 513 44.99 -6.44 -27.62
CA ALA A 513 44.81 -6.00 -28.99
C ALA A 513 44.97 -7.26 -29.84
N HIS A 514 43.98 -7.56 -30.67
CA HIS A 514 44.17 -8.52 -31.75
C HIS A 514 45.31 -7.97 -32.60
N LEU A 515 46.54 -8.38 -32.29
CA LEU A 515 47.66 -8.35 -33.20
C LEU A 515 47.21 -9.20 -34.38
N PHE A 516 46.73 -8.54 -35.44
CA PHE A 516 46.86 -9.08 -36.77
C PHE A 516 48.35 -9.38 -36.94
N GLY A 517 48.72 -10.65 -36.84
CA GLY A 517 50.08 -11.10 -37.09
C GLY A 517 50.49 -10.66 -38.51
N PRO A 518 51.76 -10.30 -38.73
CA PRO A 518 52.23 -9.97 -40.06
C PRO A 518 52.31 -11.27 -40.86
N CYS A 519 51.36 -11.49 -41.75
CA CYS A 519 51.45 -12.52 -42.78
C CYS A 519 51.24 -11.86 -44.14
N GLY A 520 52.32 -11.82 -44.92
CA GLY A 520 52.28 -11.88 -46.38
C GLY A 520 52.24 -10.54 -47.11
N TYR A 521 53.41 -9.96 -47.35
CA TYR A 521 53.62 -9.07 -48.49
C TYR A 521 54.22 -9.88 -49.65
N TYR A 522 53.78 -9.55 -50.88
CA TYR A 522 54.25 -9.97 -52.22
C TYR A 522 53.72 -11.32 -52.73
N VAL A 523 53.03 -11.44 -53.87
CA VAL A 523 53.19 -10.74 -55.16
C VAL A 523 51.84 -10.61 -55.90
N TYR A 524 51.50 -9.40 -56.33
CA TYR A 524 50.55 -9.13 -57.43
C TYR A 524 51.35 -9.18 -58.74
N ILE A 525 50.97 -10.06 -59.66
CA ILE A 525 51.28 -9.90 -61.10
C ILE A 525 49.99 -9.50 -61.81
N SER A 526 50.14 -8.47 -62.61
CA SER A 526 49.14 -7.63 -63.24
C SER A 526 48.44 -8.26 -64.46
N CYS A 527 47.36 -7.58 -64.85
CA CYS A 527 46.80 -7.44 -66.20
C CYS A 527 45.64 -8.35 -66.63
N ILE A 528 44.45 -7.77 -66.45
CA ILE A 528 43.37 -7.62 -67.46
C ILE A 528 43.79 -8.01 -68.88
N ILE A 529 43.11 -9.02 -69.46
CA ILE A 529 42.73 -9.04 -70.88
C ILE A 529 41.31 -9.63 -71.00
N ILE A 530 40.46 -8.82 -71.64
CA ILE A 530 39.13 -9.09 -72.19
C ILE A 530 39.16 -10.29 -73.14
N TYR A 531 38.17 -11.20 -73.10
CA TYR A 531 37.50 -11.71 -74.33
C TYR A 531 36.18 -12.42 -74.00
N LEU A 532 35.11 -11.92 -74.63
CA LEU A 532 33.88 -12.64 -74.95
C LEU A 532 34.20 -13.94 -75.72
N LEU A 533 33.42 -15.02 -75.51
CA LEU A 533 32.61 -15.70 -76.55
C LEU A 533 32.15 -17.10 -76.07
N LEU A 534 30.82 -17.27 -76.12
CA LEU A 534 30.05 -18.43 -76.63
C LEU A 534 30.18 -19.84 -76.03
N SER A 535 28.98 -20.41 -75.78
CA SER A 535 28.54 -21.83 -75.92
C SER A 535 29.26 -22.88 -75.05
N LEU A 536 28.59 -23.69 -74.23
CA LEU A 536 27.31 -24.40 -74.34
C LEU A 536 26.84 -24.77 -72.93
#